data_AF-K2LBH5-F1
#
_entry.id   AF-K2LBH5-F1
#
_cell.length_a   1.000
_cell.length_b   1.000
_cell.length_c   1.000
_cell.angle_alpha   90.00
_cell.angle_beta   90.00
_cell.angle_gamma   90.00
#
_symmetry.space_group_name_H-M   'P 1'
#
loop_
_entity.id
_entity.type
_entity.pdbx_description
1 polymer ?
#
loop_
_entity_poly.entity_id
_entity_poly.type
_entity_poly.pdbx_seq_one_letter_code
_entity_poly.pdbx_strand_id
1 'polypeptide(L)'
;MNEVANNHAETSGDDLLKNVKIVTSGPSVKERTSNAKEKESKFKLDFDFPDDTTSPFMVFANAYANEKRNKRLGVLFFPMTYGGNGFQASLIIVHALSFMADLKHHSDAEWNDMIENRNIDECFFDSFDDMLMGDVTIFCKVIETYAKNLKRPDGKTYGVTLEEWANFLPRNKEEAKFVAQLLCDGGINKYDLTCAGLTPGVLADNLGNYGLRDEGDEEEVENEGEGEN
;
A
#
# COMPACT_ATOMS: atom_id res chain seq x y z
N MET A 1 26.52 75.73 -37.91
CA MET A 1 27.51 74.76 -37.41
C MET A 1 26.76 73.84 -36.46
N ASN A 2 26.61 72.53 -36.61
CA ASN A 2 26.95 71.48 -37.58
C ASN A 2 25.88 70.39 -37.34
N GLU A 3 25.24 69.79 -38.35
CA GLU A 3 25.51 68.43 -38.89
C GLU A 3 25.60 67.31 -37.82
N VAL A 4 25.15 66.07 -37.96
CA VAL A 4 24.45 65.24 -38.98
C VAL A 4 24.10 63.92 -38.24
N ALA A 5 23.08 63.21 -38.71
CA ALA A 5 22.60 61.91 -38.23
C ALA A 5 23.58 60.72 -38.42
N ASN A 6 23.41 59.67 -37.62
CA ASN A 6 23.63 58.22 -37.94
C ASN A 6 23.22 57.39 -36.70
N ASN A 7 22.16 56.58 -36.73
CA ASN A 7 22.01 55.21 -37.28
C ASN A 7 22.28 54.09 -36.25
N HIS A 8 21.22 53.31 -35.99
CA HIS A 8 21.17 51.84 -35.88
C HIS A 8 21.99 51.10 -34.78
N ALA A 9 21.27 50.46 -33.85
CA ALA A 9 21.59 49.16 -33.22
C ALA A 9 20.38 48.76 -32.37
N GLU A 10 19.53 47.86 -32.88
CA GLU A 10 19.49 46.44 -32.53
C GLU A 10 18.67 46.13 -31.27
N THR A 11 17.59 45.41 -31.53
CA THR A 11 16.80 44.62 -30.60
C THR A 11 17.69 43.65 -29.81
N SER A 12 17.71 43.78 -28.49
CA SER A 12 17.99 42.65 -27.59
C SER A 12 16.81 42.49 -26.65
N GLY A 13 16.12 41.34 -26.75
CA GLY A 13 14.93 40.98 -26.00
C GLY A 13 15.20 40.65 -24.53
N ASP A 14 15.79 41.59 -23.79
CA ASP A 14 16.25 41.37 -22.40
C ASP A 14 15.27 41.85 -21.31
N ASP A 15 14.00 42.13 -21.65
CA ASP A 15 13.08 42.74 -20.67
C ASP A 15 11.69 42.12 -20.55
N LEU A 16 11.49 40.90 -21.05
CA LEU A 16 10.20 40.18 -20.92
C LEU A 16 10.18 39.11 -19.81
N LEU A 17 11.27 38.87 -19.10
CA LEU A 17 11.35 37.86 -18.03
C LEU A 17 11.50 38.42 -16.60
N LYS A 18 11.56 39.74 -16.40
CA LYS A 18 11.75 40.32 -15.05
C LYS A 18 10.52 40.30 -14.15
N ASN A 19 9.34 39.86 -14.63
CA ASN A 19 8.12 39.78 -13.83
C ASN A 19 7.49 38.37 -13.75
N VAL A 20 8.17 37.32 -14.22
CA VAL A 20 7.74 35.95 -13.95
C VAL A 20 8.42 35.49 -12.66
N LYS A 21 7.74 35.70 -11.53
CA LYS A 21 8.07 35.03 -10.28
C LYS A 21 7.83 33.53 -10.48
N ILE A 22 8.88 32.81 -10.88
CA ILE A 22 8.89 31.35 -10.83
C ILE A 22 8.73 31.00 -9.36
N VAL A 23 7.57 30.45 -9.01
CA VAL A 23 7.33 29.83 -7.70
C VAL A 23 8.12 28.53 -7.69
N THR A 24 9.42 28.63 -7.44
CA THR A 24 10.25 27.49 -7.09
C THR A 24 9.89 27.05 -5.67
N SER A 25 9.78 25.74 -5.50
CA SER A 25 9.49 25.00 -4.25
C SER A 25 8.12 25.26 -3.61
N GLY A 26 7.17 24.38 -3.90
CA GLY A 26 6.06 24.12 -2.97
C GLY A 26 6.58 23.61 -1.62
N PRO A 27 5.79 23.72 -0.54
CA PRO A 27 6.22 23.31 0.79
C PRO A 27 6.68 21.85 0.80
N SER A 28 7.86 21.60 1.38
CA SER A 28 8.34 20.25 1.69
C SER A 28 7.34 19.54 2.60
N VAL A 29 7.24 18.22 2.48
CA VAL A 29 6.30 17.33 3.19
C VAL A 29 6.30 17.57 4.72
N LYS A 30 7.36 18.15 5.28
CA LYS A 30 7.51 18.47 6.71
C LYS A 30 6.71 19.69 7.22
N GLU A 31 6.14 20.54 6.37
CA GLU A 31 5.42 21.77 6.81
C GLU A 31 3.88 21.68 6.78
N ARG A 32 3.30 20.52 6.48
CA ARG A 32 1.82 20.36 6.43
C ARG A 32 1.14 20.07 7.77
N THR A 33 1.89 19.87 8.85
CA THR A 33 1.32 19.45 10.15
C THR A 33 1.32 20.59 11.17
N SER A 34 0.56 21.65 10.91
CA SER A 34 -0.03 22.42 12.02
C SER A 34 -1.25 23.20 11.53
N ASN A 35 -2.42 22.87 12.09
CA ASN A 35 -3.72 23.52 11.89
C ASN A 35 -4.50 23.21 10.62
N ALA A 36 -5.15 22.03 10.59
CA ALA A 36 -6.42 21.85 9.90
C ALA A 36 -7.41 21.16 10.84
N LYS A 37 -8.58 21.78 11.06
CA LYS A 37 -9.74 21.13 11.68
C LYS A 37 -10.00 19.82 10.95
N GLU A 38 -10.20 18.71 11.67
CA GLU A 38 -10.46 17.35 11.16
C GLU A 38 -11.48 17.38 10.02
N LYS A 39 -10.98 17.44 8.78
CA LYS A 39 -11.71 16.88 7.65
C LYS A 39 -11.55 15.38 7.81
N GLU A 40 -12.67 14.65 7.84
CA GLU A 40 -12.64 13.20 7.73
C GLU A 40 -11.65 12.80 6.62
N SER A 41 -10.78 11.84 6.91
CA SER A 41 -9.84 11.36 5.89
C SER A 41 -10.62 10.93 4.65
N LYS A 42 -10.05 11.24 3.47
CA LYS A 42 -10.59 10.77 2.20
C LYS A 42 -10.68 9.24 2.17
N PHE A 43 -9.83 8.55 2.94
CA PHE A 43 -9.80 7.09 3.04
C PHE A 43 -10.45 6.67 4.37
N LYS A 44 -11.48 5.83 4.34
CA LYS A 44 -12.21 5.44 5.58
C LYS A 44 -11.38 4.51 6.47
N LEU A 45 -10.59 3.64 5.85
CA LEU A 45 -9.66 2.74 6.53
C LEU A 45 -8.25 3.33 6.72
N ASP A 46 -8.10 4.66 6.63
CA ASP A 46 -6.83 5.34 6.84
C ASP A 46 -6.27 5.07 8.24
N PHE A 47 -4.97 4.82 8.29
CA PHE A 47 -4.15 4.88 9.48
C PHE A 47 -2.72 5.27 9.05
N ASP A 48 -1.88 5.65 9.99
CA ASP A 48 -0.46 5.91 9.75
C ASP A 48 0.38 4.81 10.42
N PHE A 49 1.47 4.39 9.76
CA PHE A 49 2.42 3.46 10.39
C PHE A 49 3.25 4.24 11.42
N PRO A 50 3.35 3.77 12.68
CA PRO A 50 4.20 4.42 13.68
C PRO A 50 5.69 4.32 13.28
N ASP A 51 6.43 5.42 13.39
CA ASP A 51 7.86 5.49 13.05
C ASP A 51 8.74 4.56 13.93
N ASP A 52 8.27 4.24 15.14
CA ASP A 52 8.95 3.45 16.16
C ASP A 52 8.29 2.08 16.39
N THR A 53 7.43 1.63 15.46
CA THR A 53 6.77 0.33 15.62
C THR A 53 7.78 -0.81 15.68
N THR A 54 7.71 -1.59 16.75
CA THR A 54 8.54 -2.80 16.93
C THR A 54 7.78 -4.07 16.56
N SER A 55 6.50 -3.96 16.16
CA SER A 55 5.68 -5.09 15.72
C SER A 55 6.23 -5.64 14.39
N PRO A 56 6.72 -6.89 14.34
CA PRO A 56 7.16 -7.49 13.09
C PRO A 56 6.10 -7.41 11.99
N PHE A 57 4.83 -7.68 12.30
CA PHE A 57 3.73 -7.55 11.35
C PHE A 57 3.68 -6.15 10.75
N MET A 58 3.66 -5.11 11.59
CA MET A 58 3.54 -3.73 11.13
C MET A 58 4.78 -3.24 10.38
N VAL A 59 5.98 -3.69 10.75
CA VAL A 59 7.22 -3.40 10.01
C VAL A 59 7.13 -3.93 8.58
N PHE A 60 6.68 -5.16 8.38
CA PHE A 60 6.56 -5.75 7.04
C PHE A 60 5.35 -5.22 6.26
N ALA A 61 4.23 -4.94 6.93
CA ALA A 61 3.08 -4.28 6.33
C ALA A 61 3.46 -2.87 5.83
N ASN A 62 4.23 -2.12 6.62
CA ASN A 62 4.76 -0.81 6.25
C ASN A 62 5.72 -0.91 5.05
N ALA A 63 6.68 -1.84 5.10
CA ALA A 63 7.61 -2.09 4.01
C ALA A 63 6.87 -2.46 2.71
N TYR A 64 5.85 -3.32 2.78
CA TYR A 64 5.01 -3.67 1.65
C TYR A 64 4.21 -2.46 1.13
N ALA A 65 3.56 -1.71 2.01
CA ALA A 65 2.71 -0.58 1.63
C ALA A 65 3.49 0.56 0.97
N ASN A 66 4.70 0.85 1.45
CA ASN A 66 5.51 1.96 0.98
C ASN A 66 6.56 1.61 -0.08
N GLU A 67 6.75 0.32 -0.40
CA GLU A 67 7.62 -0.09 -1.49
C GLU A 67 6.97 0.17 -2.87
N LYS A 68 7.82 0.40 -3.88
CA LYS A 68 7.39 0.50 -5.28
C LYS A 68 6.59 -0.74 -5.66
N ARG A 69 5.43 -0.53 -6.29
CA ARG A 69 4.45 -1.57 -6.63
C ARG A 69 5.04 -2.84 -7.24
N ASN A 70 6.02 -2.68 -8.13
CA ASN A 70 6.70 -3.77 -8.83
C ASN A 70 7.62 -4.61 -7.89
N LYS A 71 8.16 -4.00 -6.83
CA LYS A 71 9.03 -4.65 -5.84
C LYS A 71 8.29 -5.21 -4.61
N ARG A 72 7.03 -4.81 -4.40
CA ARG A 72 6.24 -5.20 -3.23
C ARG A 72 6.16 -6.70 -2.99
N LEU A 73 5.99 -7.50 -4.05
CA LEU A 73 5.91 -8.94 -3.92
C LEU A 73 7.26 -9.54 -3.43
N GLY A 74 8.40 -8.97 -3.85
CA GLY A 74 9.72 -9.35 -3.34
C GLY A 74 9.89 -9.12 -1.84
N VAL A 75 9.35 -8.01 -1.31
CA VAL A 75 9.36 -7.72 0.14
C VAL A 75 8.66 -8.82 0.94
N LEU A 76 7.59 -9.40 0.40
CA LEU A 76 6.82 -10.43 1.09
C LEU A 76 7.58 -11.77 1.21
N PHE A 77 8.53 -12.06 0.33
CA PHE A 77 9.32 -13.31 0.40
C PHE A 77 10.43 -13.28 1.46
N PHE A 78 10.81 -12.10 1.94
CA PHE A 78 11.90 -11.95 2.91
C PHE A 78 11.63 -12.61 4.28
N PRO A 79 10.53 -12.32 4.99
CA PRO A 79 10.27 -12.93 6.31
C PRO A 79 9.93 -14.43 6.22
N MET A 80 9.54 -14.92 5.03
CA MET A 80 9.34 -16.36 4.80
C MET A 80 10.65 -17.15 4.70
N THR A 81 11.79 -16.48 4.47
CA THR A 81 13.08 -17.12 4.17
C THR A 81 14.15 -16.84 5.23
N TYR A 82 14.15 -15.66 5.86
CA TYR A 82 15.19 -15.27 6.83
C TYR A 82 14.62 -14.93 8.20
N GLY A 83 14.82 -15.84 9.16
CA GLY A 83 14.55 -15.59 10.59
C GLY A 83 13.08 -15.70 11.02
N GLY A 84 12.13 -15.82 10.09
CA GLY A 84 10.73 -16.14 10.36
C GLY A 84 9.92 -15.04 11.06
N ASN A 85 10.54 -14.00 11.60
CA ASN A 85 9.81 -12.90 12.24
C ASN A 85 8.99 -12.12 11.20
N GLY A 86 7.71 -11.87 11.48
CA GLY A 86 6.80 -11.17 10.58
C GLY A 86 6.26 -12.02 9.43
N PHE A 87 6.46 -13.34 9.47
CA PHE A 87 5.89 -14.27 8.49
C PHE A 87 4.36 -14.17 8.39
N GLN A 88 3.70 -13.77 9.49
CA GLN A 88 2.25 -13.57 9.56
C GLN A 88 1.80 -12.52 8.55
N ALA A 89 2.47 -11.37 8.49
CA ALA A 89 2.18 -10.32 7.51
C ALA A 89 2.29 -10.85 6.09
N SER A 90 3.41 -11.50 5.76
CA SER A 90 3.62 -11.99 4.40
C SER A 90 2.60 -13.04 3.98
N LEU A 91 2.33 -14.04 4.83
CA LEU A 91 1.36 -15.08 4.50
C LEU A 91 -0.05 -14.51 4.36
N ILE A 92 -0.48 -13.64 5.26
CA ILE A 92 -1.81 -13.02 5.22
C ILE A 92 -1.94 -12.14 3.96
N ILE A 93 -0.95 -11.29 3.66
CA ILE A 93 -0.97 -10.41 2.48
C ILE A 93 -1.00 -11.25 1.20
N VAL A 94 -0.05 -12.18 1.02
CA VAL A 94 -0.01 -13.03 -0.20
C VAL A 94 -1.31 -13.81 -0.39
N HIS A 95 -1.87 -14.33 0.70
CA HIS A 95 -3.11 -15.09 0.64
C HIS A 95 -4.32 -14.22 0.28
N ALA A 96 -4.45 -13.03 0.87
CA ALA A 96 -5.49 -12.07 0.50
C ALA A 96 -5.37 -11.65 -0.97
N LEU A 97 -4.15 -11.34 -1.44
CA LEU A 97 -3.89 -10.96 -2.83
C LEU A 97 -4.31 -12.07 -3.82
N SER A 98 -4.16 -13.34 -3.44
CA SER A 98 -4.54 -14.50 -4.26
C SER A 98 -6.06 -14.60 -4.48
N PHE A 99 -6.87 -13.93 -3.66
CA PHE A 99 -8.34 -13.96 -3.71
C PHE A 99 -8.99 -12.62 -4.04
N MET A 100 -8.23 -11.59 -4.43
CA MET A 100 -8.81 -10.24 -4.58
C MET A 100 -9.93 -10.10 -5.61
N ALA A 101 -9.99 -10.94 -6.65
CA ALA A 101 -11.11 -10.93 -7.59
C ALA A 101 -12.45 -11.33 -6.95
N ASP A 102 -12.36 -12.08 -5.85
CA ASP A 102 -13.47 -12.64 -5.07
C ASP A 102 -13.75 -11.83 -3.78
N LEU A 103 -12.80 -11.01 -3.31
CA LEU A 103 -12.93 -10.12 -2.15
C LEU A 103 -13.70 -8.84 -2.50
N LYS A 104 -15.02 -8.94 -2.66
CA LYS A 104 -15.90 -7.82 -3.03
C LYS A 104 -17.26 -7.81 -2.33
N HIS A 105 -17.27 -8.33 -1.11
CA HIS A 105 -18.51 -8.54 -0.35
C HIS A 105 -18.92 -7.34 0.50
N HIS A 106 -17.95 -6.53 0.95
CA HIS A 106 -18.19 -5.36 1.79
C HIS A 106 -17.27 -4.18 1.39
N SER A 107 -17.81 -2.98 1.53
CA SER A 107 -17.14 -1.70 1.26
C SER A 107 -16.16 -1.31 2.37
N ASP A 108 -15.25 -0.38 2.06
CA ASP A 108 -14.33 0.20 3.04
C ASP A 108 -15.05 0.89 4.22
N ALA A 109 -16.21 1.51 3.96
CA ALA A 109 -17.06 2.11 4.99
C ALA A 109 -17.63 1.06 5.96
N GLU A 110 -18.19 -0.04 5.44
CA GLU A 110 -18.74 -1.13 6.27
C GLU A 110 -17.66 -1.80 7.13
N TRP A 111 -16.47 -2.01 6.55
CA TRP A 111 -15.30 -2.50 7.30
C TRP A 111 -14.88 -1.55 8.40
N ASN A 112 -14.80 -0.24 8.10
CA ASN A 112 -14.42 0.76 9.09
C ASN A 112 -15.46 0.83 10.21
N ASP A 113 -16.75 0.86 9.88
CA ASP A 113 -17.82 0.93 10.86
C ASP A 113 -17.81 -0.30 11.79
N MET A 114 -17.58 -1.51 11.25
CA MET A 114 -17.40 -2.70 12.07
C MET A 114 -16.15 -2.58 12.97
N ILE A 115 -15.02 -2.15 12.43
CA ILE A 115 -13.76 -2.00 13.17
C ILE A 115 -13.89 -0.99 14.32
N GLU A 116 -14.59 0.12 14.11
CA GLU A 116 -14.78 1.17 15.11
C GLU A 116 -15.76 0.76 16.22
N ASN A 117 -16.75 -0.09 15.91
CA ASN A 117 -17.82 -0.46 16.85
C ASN A 117 -17.72 -1.89 17.43
N ARG A 118 -16.72 -2.69 17.04
CA ARG A 118 -16.57 -4.07 17.52
C ARG A 118 -16.24 -4.17 19.01
N ASN A 119 -16.62 -5.28 19.62
CA ASN A 119 -16.22 -5.62 20.98
C ASN A 119 -14.78 -6.17 21.00
N ILE A 120 -13.83 -5.34 21.42
CA ILE A 120 -12.41 -5.71 21.49
C ILE A 120 -12.12 -6.87 22.45
N ASP A 121 -12.99 -7.13 23.43
CA ASP A 121 -12.81 -8.21 24.41
C ASP A 121 -13.16 -9.59 23.87
N GLU A 122 -13.83 -9.66 22.71
CA GLU A 122 -14.16 -10.90 22.00
C GLU A 122 -13.15 -11.26 20.89
N CYS A 123 -12.18 -10.38 20.61
CA CYS A 123 -11.11 -10.66 19.65
C CYS A 123 -10.24 -11.84 20.11
N PHE A 124 -9.91 -12.74 19.19
CA PHE A 124 -9.11 -13.93 19.51
C PHE A 124 -7.63 -13.63 19.80
N PHE A 125 -7.12 -12.52 19.27
CA PHE A 125 -5.70 -12.14 19.35
C PHE A 125 -5.57 -10.65 19.69
N ASP A 126 -4.49 -10.27 20.37
CA ASP A 126 -4.19 -8.86 20.61
C ASP A 126 -3.48 -8.24 19.39
N SER A 127 -2.60 -9.01 18.72
CA SER A 127 -1.91 -8.67 17.48
C SER A 127 -1.80 -9.90 16.55
N PHE A 128 -1.65 -9.67 15.24
CA PHE A 128 -1.23 -10.70 14.29
C PHE A 128 0.14 -11.28 14.62
N ASP A 129 0.99 -10.56 15.35
CA ASP A 129 2.28 -11.08 15.83
C ASP A 129 2.12 -12.24 16.82
N ASP A 130 0.98 -12.33 17.51
CA ASP A 130 0.68 -13.41 18.45
C ASP A 130 0.31 -14.72 17.75
N MET A 131 -0.01 -14.67 16.45
CA MET A 131 -0.47 -15.83 15.71
C MET A 131 0.68 -16.81 15.44
N LEU A 132 0.49 -18.07 15.84
CA LEU A 132 1.35 -19.16 15.44
C LEU A 132 1.00 -19.61 14.01
N MET A 133 1.84 -20.44 13.40
CA MET A 133 1.59 -20.94 12.03
C MET A 133 0.23 -21.62 11.86
N GLY A 134 -0.25 -22.33 12.89
CA GLY A 134 -1.58 -22.94 12.90
C GLY A 134 -2.69 -21.88 12.81
N ASP A 135 -2.56 -20.81 13.57
CA ASP A 135 -3.52 -19.70 13.61
C ASP A 135 -3.51 -18.93 12.30
N VAL A 136 -2.34 -18.62 11.73
CA VAL A 136 -2.21 -17.99 10.40
C VAL A 136 -2.87 -18.86 9.33
N THR A 137 -2.67 -20.17 9.38
CA THR A 137 -3.32 -21.10 8.44
C THR A 137 -4.84 -21.05 8.56
N ILE A 138 -5.37 -20.97 9.79
CA ILE A 138 -6.82 -20.83 10.02
C ILE A 138 -7.32 -19.50 9.49
N PHE A 139 -6.62 -18.40 9.76
CA PHE A 139 -7.00 -17.07 9.26
C PHE A 139 -6.98 -16.99 7.72
N CYS A 140 -6.00 -17.61 7.08
CA CYS A 140 -6.00 -17.78 5.62
C CYS A 140 -7.27 -18.53 5.14
N LYS A 141 -7.67 -19.62 5.80
CA LYS A 141 -8.93 -20.31 5.47
C LYS A 141 -10.17 -19.45 5.71
N VAL A 142 -10.15 -18.55 6.70
CA VAL A 142 -11.23 -17.57 6.91
C VAL A 142 -11.31 -16.62 5.72
N ILE A 143 -10.17 -16.08 5.25
CA ILE A 143 -10.11 -15.25 4.04
C ILE A 143 -10.65 -16.02 2.83
N GLU A 144 -10.21 -17.26 2.61
CA GLU A 144 -10.69 -18.08 1.48
C GLU A 144 -12.20 -18.32 1.57
N THR A 145 -12.70 -18.66 2.77
CA THR A 145 -14.12 -18.90 3.02
C THR A 145 -14.94 -17.64 2.73
N TYR A 146 -14.45 -16.50 3.19
CA TYR A 146 -15.04 -15.19 2.94
C TYR A 146 -15.05 -14.87 1.44
N ALA A 147 -13.90 -14.93 0.77
CA ALA A 147 -13.75 -14.61 -0.64
C ALA A 147 -14.64 -15.47 -1.54
N LYS A 148 -14.57 -16.80 -1.40
CA LYS A 148 -15.34 -17.75 -2.23
C LYS A 148 -16.79 -17.94 -1.76
N ASN A 149 -17.20 -17.27 -0.69
CA ASN A 149 -18.51 -17.44 -0.05
C ASN A 149 -18.84 -18.93 0.18
N LEU A 150 -17.89 -19.69 0.75
CA LEU A 150 -17.99 -21.14 0.87
C LEU A 150 -19.09 -21.54 1.85
N LYS A 151 -19.74 -22.69 1.58
CA LYS A 151 -20.71 -23.29 2.48
C LYS A 151 -20.04 -23.76 3.78
N ARG A 152 -20.58 -23.36 4.92
CA ARG A 152 -20.06 -23.71 6.24
C ARG A 152 -20.40 -25.16 6.63
N PRO A 153 -19.69 -25.72 7.63
CA PRO A 153 -19.94 -27.09 8.11
C PRO A 153 -21.37 -27.35 8.62
N ASP A 154 -22.06 -26.30 9.09
CA ASP A 154 -23.45 -26.38 9.51
C ASP A 154 -24.44 -26.64 8.34
N GLY A 155 -23.96 -26.50 7.11
CA GLY A 155 -24.68 -26.68 5.88
C GLY A 155 -25.78 -25.65 5.60
N LYS A 156 -25.86 -24.58 6.39
CA LYS A 156 -26.92 -23.56 6.35
C LYS A 156 -26.39 -22.15 6.14
N THR A 157 -25.18 -21.87 6.62
CA THR A 157 -24.54 -20.56 6.48
C THR A 157 -23.41 -20.61 5.44
N TYR A 158 -23.05 -19.45 4.93
CA TYR A 158 -22.09 -19.28 3.83
C TYR A 158 -21.14 -18.13 4.16
N GLY A 159 -19.90 -18.22 3.69
CA GLY A 159 -18.93 -17.14 3.77
C GLY A 159 -18.53 -16.80 5.20
N VAL A 160 -18.16 -15.54 5.43
CA VAL A 160 -17.85 -14.96 6.75
C VAL A 160 -18.55 -13.62 6.85
N THR A 161 -19.31 -13.40 7.92
CA THR A 161 -20.02 -12.13 8.14
C THR A 161 -19.10 -11.09 8.76
N LEU A 162 -19.46 -9.80 8.68
CA LEU A 162 -18.70 -8.75 9.36
C LEU A 162 -18.68 -8.93 10.89
N GLU A 163 -19.76 -9.44 11.46
CA GLU A 163 -19.83 -9.77 12.90
C GLU A 163 -18.82 -10.84 13.30
N GLU A 164 -18.56 -11.83 12.44
CA GLU A 164 -17.55 -12.85 12.71
C GLU A 164 -16.13 -12.29 12.49
N TRP A 165 -15.96 -11.42 11.48
CA TRP A 165 -14.70 -10.72 11.25
C TRP A 165 -14.27 -9.84 12.43
N ALA A 166 -15.22 -9.30 13.19
CA ALA A 166 -14.95 -8.56 14.42
C ALA A 166 -14.10 -9.36 15.42
N ASN A 167 -14.26 -10.69 15.46
CA ASN A 167 -13.55 -11.57 16.37
C ASN A 167 -12.24 -12.11 15.75
N PHE A 168 -12.21 -12.30 14.43
CA PHE A 168 -11.03 -12.78 13.70
C PHE A 168 -9.93 -11.74 13.58
N LEU A 169 -10.27 -10.44 13.48
CA LEU A 169 -9.29 -9.37 13.48
C LEU A 169 -8.72 -9.13 14.89
N PRO A 170 -7.43 -8.80 15.01
CA PRO A 170 -6.79 -8.59 16.31
C PRO A 170 -7.33 -7.35 17.02
N ARG A 171 -7.06 -7.23 18.32
CA ARG A 171 -7.36 -6.03 19.12
C ARG A 171 -6.64 -4.79 18.55
N ASN A 172 -5.43 -4.97 18.03
CA ASN A 172 -4.69 -3.90 17.38
C ASN A 172 -5.48 -3.32 16.18
N LYS A 173 -5.91 -2.07 16.34
CA LYS A 173 -6.78 -1.39 15.38
C LYS A 173 -6.07 -1.05 14.07
N GLU A 174 -4.79 -0.71 14.10
CA GLU A 174 -4.02 -0.36 12.90
C GLU A 174 -3.80 -1.59 12.03
N GLU A 175 -3.43 -2.71 12.65
CA GLU A 175 -3.33 -4.02 11.99
C GLU A 175 -4.66 -4.46 11.38
N ALA A 176 -5.75 -4.32 12.13
CA ALA A 176 -7.10 -4.63 11.65
C ALA A 176 -7.48 -3.76 10.43
N LYS A 177 -7.20 -2.45 10.47
CA LYS A 177 -7.43 -1.53 9.34
C LYS A 177 -6.56 -1.86 8.14
N PHE A 178 -5.31 -2.28 8.35
CA PHE A 178 -4.43 -2.69 7.27
C PHE A 178 -4.99 -3.91 6.52
N VAL A 179 -5.35 -4.97 7.25
CA VAL A 179 -5.91 -6.18 6.62
C VAL A 179 -7.27 -5.91 5.99
N ALA A 180 -8.12 -5.09 6.62
CA ALA A 180 -9.40 -4.70 6.03
C ALA A 180 -9.24 -3.97 4.68
N GLN A 181 -8.18 -3.19 4.48
CA GLN A 181 -7.90 -2.56 3.17
C GLN A 181 -7.58 -3.57 2.07
N LEU A 182 -7.13 -4.79 2.42
CA LEU A 182 -6.91 -5.89 1.47
C LEU A 182 -8.20 -6.68 1.20
N LEU A 183 -9.13 -6.70 2.16
CA LEU A 183 -10.36 -7.51 2.12
C LEU A 183 -11.61 -6.75 1.65
N CYS A 184 -11.55 -5.43 1.55
CA CYS A 184 -12.62 -4.61 1.01
C CYS A 184 -12.73 -4.77 -0.52
N ASP A 185 -13.86 -4.33 -1.07
CA ASP A 185 -14.22 -4.38 -2.49
C ASP A 185 -13.35 -3.58 -3.47
N GLY A 186 -12.13 -3.20 -3.08
CA GLY A 186 -11.25 -2.36 -3.87
C GLY A 186 -11.63 -0.88 -3.83
N GLY A 187 -12.43 -0.46 -2.83
CA GLY A 187 -12.63 0.94 -2.49
C GLY A 187 -11.32 1.72 -2.30
N ILE A 188 -11.43 3.04 -2.20
CA ILE A 188 -10.26 3.93 -2.13
C ILE A 188 -9.43 3.59 -0.89
N ASN A 189 -8.26 2.98 -1.08
CA ASN A 189 -7.30 2.71 -0.01
C ASN A 189 -6.04 3.59 -0.15
N LYS A 190 -5.45 3.97 0.99
CA LYS A 190 -4.39 4.98 1.05
C LYS A 190 -3.10 4.54 0.37
N TYR A 191 -2.81 3.24 0.45
CA TYR A 191 -1.53 2.67 0.07
C TYR A 191 -1.54 1.98 -1.31
N ASP A 192 -2.62 2.08 -2.08
CA ASP A 192 -2.83 1.35 -3.34
C ASP A 192 -2.49 -0.15 -3.20
N LEU A 193 -3.04 -0.82 -2.18
CA LEU A 193 -2.71 -2.22 -1.86
C LEU A 193 -3.31 -3.25 -2.83
N THR A 194 -4.09 -2.81 -3.82
CA THR A 194 -4.83 -3.71 -4.72
C THR A 194 -3.93 -4.33 -5.79
N CYS A 195 -4.38 -5.42 -6.44
CA CYS A 195 -3.76 -6.00 -7.64
C CYS A 195 -4.31 -5.35 -8.93
N ALA A 196 -5.00 -4.21 -8.88
CA ALA A 196 -5.61 -3.61 -10.08
C ALA A 196 -4.62 -3.34 -11.24
N GLY A 197 -3.31 -3.41 -10.97
CA GLY A 197 -2.25 -3.45 -11.97
C GLY A 197 -1.29 -4.64 -11.90
N LEU A 198 -1.48 -5.68 -11.06
CA LEU A 198 -0.70 -6.93 -11.11
C LEU A 198 -1.18 -7.78 -12.28
N THR A 199 -1.01 -7.24 -13.49
CA THR A 199 -1.23 -7.95 -14.74
C THR A 199 -0.06 -8.91 -14.99
N PRO A 200 -0.17 -9.86 -15.93
CA PRO A 200 0.98 -10.66 -16.37
C PRO A 200 2.22 -9.82 -16.71
N GLY A 201 2.02 -8.57 -17.15
CA GLY A 201 3.08 -7.59 -17.38
C GLY A 201 3.90 -7.28 -16.12
N VAL A 202 3.28 -7.11 -14.94
CA VAL A 202 4.05 -6.87 -13.71
C VAL A 202 4.89 -8.07 -13.31
N LEU A 203 4.44 -9.31 -13.54
CA LEU A 203 5.30 -10.46 -13.28
C LEU A 203 6.49 -10.48 -14.25
N ALA A 204 6.23 -10.21 -15.54
CA ALA A 204 7.26 -10.11 -16.56
C ALA A 204 8.29 -9.00 -16.26
N ASP A 205 7.83 -7.80 -15.91
CA ASP A 205 8.63 -6.63 -15.57
C ASP A 205 9.51 -6.83 -14.32
N ASN A 206 9.23 -7.86 -13.51
CA ASN A 206 9.97 -8.16 -12.28
C ASN A 206 10.73 -9.49 -12.31
N LEU A 207 10.70 -10.26 -13.41
CA LEU A 207 11.44 -11.52 -13.55
C LEU A 207 12.92 -11.35 -13.17
N GLY A 208 13.55 -10.24 -13.59
CA GLY A 208 14.95 -9.94 -13.26
C GLY A 208 15.19 -9.71 -11.77
N ASN A 209 14.27 -9.03 -11.09
CA ASN A 209 14.37 -8.79 -9.64
C ASN A 209 14.23 -10.09 -8.84
N TYR A 210 13.57 -11.11 -9.40
CA TYR A 210 13.43 -12.44 -8.81
C TYR A 210 14.53 -13.42 -9.26
N GLY A 211 15.47 -13.00 -10.10
CA GLY A 211 16.49 -13.89 -10.66
C GLY A 211 15.91 -14.93 -11.63
N LEU A 212 14.77 -14.62 -12.25
CA LEU A 212 14.01 -15.48 -13.16
C LEU A 212 14.05 -14.99 -14.63
N ARG A 213 14.86 -13.98 -14.96
CA ARG A 213 15.13 -13.59 -16.36
C ARG A 213 15.99 -14.68 -17.02
N ASP A 214 15.66 -15.05 -18.25
CA ASP A 214 16.54 -15.88 -19.06
C ASP A 214 17.71 -15.02 -19.59
N GLU A 215 18.85 -15.66 -19.89
CA GLU A 215 20.08 -14.99 -20.42
C GLU A 215 19.87 -14.22 -21.74
N GLY A 216 18.67 -14.27 -22.33
CA GLY A 216 18.29 -13.52 -23.54
C GLY A 216 17.40 -12.30 -23.30
N ASP A 217 16.96 -12.06 -22.07
CA ASP A 217 16.03 -10.96 -21.72
C ASP A 217 16.78 -9.67 -21.39
N GLU A 218 17.91 -9.34 -22.03
CA GLU A 218 18.64 -8.08 -21.82
C GLU A 218 17.96 -6.90 -22.54
N GLU A 219 16.75 -6.51 -22.11
CA GLU A 219 16.25 -5.16 -22.42
C GLU A 219 16.97 -4.11 -21.56
N GLU A 220 17.44 -3.09 -22.27
CA GLU A 220 18.36 -2.03 -21.87
C GLU A 220 18.07 -1.48 -20.47
N VAL A 221 19.06 -1.61 -19.59
CA VAL A 221 19.15 -0.72 -18.43
C VAL A 221 19.41 0.67 -18.99
N GLU A 222 18.38 1.52 -19.05
CA GLU A 222 18.60 2.97 -19.20
C GLU A 222 19.48 3.39 -18.03
N ASN A 223 20.76 3.57 -18.32
CA ASN A 223 21.75 4.16 -17.43
C ASN A 223 21.24 5.54 -17.00
N GLU A 224 20.64 5.64 -15.82
CA GLU A 224 20.54 6.90 -15.09
C GLU A 224 21.95 7.27 -14.57
N GLY A 225 22.74 7.81 -15.50
CA GLY A 225 23.87 8.73 -15.31
C GLY A 225 24.79 8.53 -14.11
N GLU A 226 25.82 7.69 -14.29
CA GLU A 226 27.13 8.02 -13.72
C GLU A 226 27.77 9.10 -14.60
N GLY A 227 27.45 10.36 -14.28
CA GLY A 227 28.24 11.51 -14.69
C GLY A 227 29.42 11.67 -13.73
N GLU A 228 30.60 11.39 -14.25
CA GLU A 228 31.93 11.50 -13.67
C GLU A 228 32.17 12.76 -12.81
N ASN A 229 32.93 12.58 -11.73
CA ASN A 229 33.89 13.57 -11.22
C ASN A 229 35.23 12.87 -11.02
#